data_AF-A0A850MRL0-F1
#
_entry.id   AF-A0A850MRL0-F1
#
_cell.length_a   1.000
_cell.length_b   1.000
_cell.length_c   1.000
_cell.angle_alpha   90.00
_cell.angle_beta   90.00
_cell.angle_gamma   90.00
#
_symmetry.space_group_name_H-M   'P 1'
#
loop_
_entity.id
_entity.type
_entity.pdbx_description
1 polymer ?
#
loop_
_entity_poly.entity_id
_entity_poly.type
_entity_poly.pdbx_seq_one_letter_code
_entity_poly.pdbx_strand_id
1 'polypeptide(L)'
;MAQQISFPEKITREKINSLIDRAADLIRTAVDYKFILVLLFLKRLNDVWENEKQQVKERLTKKVGLAEKEAEEEARKEDYYTFYIPKRFLWGLFMNRACSLINVQ
;
A
#
# COMPACT_ATOMS: atom_id res chain seq x y z
N MET A 1 -1.71 -30.37 -26.05
CA MET A 1 -2.88 -29.48 -25.92
C MET A 1 -2.36 -28.13 -25.47
N ALA A 2 -2.40 -27.12 -26.36
CA ALA A 2 -1.88 -25.78 -26.07
C ALA A 2 -2.88 -25.01 -25.20
N GLN A 3 -2.48 -24.64 -23.99
CA GLN A 3 -3.26 -23.74 -23.14
C GLN A 3 -3.26 -22.36 -23.78
N GLN A 4 -4.43 -21.90 -24.23
CA GLN A 4 -4.64 -20.52 -24.66
C GLN A 4 -4.58 -19.62 -23.42
N ILE A 5 -3.62 -18.72 -23.40
CA ILE A 5 -3.57 -17.63 -22.42
C ILE A 5 -4.70 -16.68 -22.79
N SER A 6 -5.82 -16.75 -22.07
CA SER A 6 -6.92 -15.81 -22.21
C SER A 6 -6.46 -14.43 -21.76
N PHE A 7 -6.45 -13.45 -22.66
CA PHE A 7 -6.24 -12.05 -22.31
C PHE A 7 -7.24 -11.65 -21.22
N PRO A 8 -6.82 -10.88 -20.19
CA PRO A 8 -7.71 -10.50 -19.11
C PRO A 8 -8.91 -9.74 -19.71
N GLU A 9 -10.10 -10.26 -19.42
CA GLU A 9 -11.36 -9.60 -19.71
C GLU A 9 -11.25 -8.12 -19.32
N LYS A 10 -11.69 -7.20 -20.20
CA LYS A 10 -11.64 -5.76 -19.89
C LYS A 10 -12.30 -5.54 -18.54
N ILE A 11 -11.51 -5.08 -17.57
CA ILE A 11 -11.98 -4.83 -16.22
C ILE A 11 -12.98 -3.67 -16.29
N THR A 12 -14.27 -3.97 -16.22
CA THR A 12 -15.32 -2.96 -16.16
C THR A 12 -15.48 -2.46 -14.72
N ARG A 13 -16.05 -1.26 -14.58
CA ARG A 13 -16.35 -0.68 -13.28
C ARG A 13 -17.28 -1.59 -12.47
N GLU A 14 -18.28 -2.22 -13.10
CA GLU A 14 -19.16 -3.14 -12.39
C GLU A 14 -18.40 -4.34 -11.83
N LYS A 15 -17.43 -4.86 -12.61
CA LYS A 15 -16.61 -6.00 -12.17
C LYS A 15 -15.77 -5.65 -10.94
N ILE A 16 -15.14 -4.48 -10.92
CA ILE A 16 -14.41 -3.97 -9.75
C ILE A 16 -15.33 -3.85 -8.53
N ASN A 17 -16.50 -3.22 -8.70
CA ASN A 17 -17.45 -3.06 -7.60
C ASN A 17 -17.87 -4.42 -7.03
N SER A 18 -18.23 -5.37 -7.90
CA SER A 18 -18.62 -6.72 -7.47
C SER A 18 -17.52 -7.49 -6.73
N LEU A 19 -16.25 -7.29 -7.11
CA LEU A 19 -15.11 -7.89 -6.42
C LEU A 19 -14.90 -7.28 -5.03
N ILE A 20 -15.04 -5.94 -4.93
CA ILE A 20 -14.93 -5.23 -3.65
C ILE A 20 -16.06 -5.65 -2.71
N ASP A 21 -17.30 -5.75 -3.20
CA ASP A 21 -18.46 -6.18 -2.41
C ASP A 21 -18.26 -7.59 -1.85
N ARG A 22 -17.79 -8.54 -2.69
CA ARG A 22 -17.48 -9.90 -2.26
C ARG A 22 -16.37 -9.94 -1.21
N ALA A 23 -15.30 -9.14 -1.39
CA ALA A 23 -14.23 -9.06 -0.41
C ALA A 23 -14.73 -8.47 0.92
N ALA A 24 -15.57 -7.43 0.86
CA ALA A 24 -16.17 -6.82 2.05
C ALA A 24 -17.11 -7.78 2.78
N ASP A 25 -17.89 -8.60 2.05
CA ASP A 25 -18.74 -9.64 2.61
C ASP A 25 -17.92 -10.69 3.39
N LEU A 26 -16.82 -11.16 2.80
CA LEU A 26 -15.91 -12.12 3.45
C LEU A 26 -15.29 -11.55 4.73
N ILE A 27 -14.88 -10.28 4.71
CA ILE A 27 -14.29 -9.65 5.89
C ILE A 27 -15.36 -9.43 6.97
N ARG A 28 -16.59 -9.07 6.59
CA ARG A 28 -17.70 -8.81 7.52
C ARG A 28 -18.12 -10.06 8.31
N THR A 29 -18.01 -11.25 7.72
CA THR A 29 -18.35 -12.51 8.40
C THR A 29 -17.20 -13.05 9.24
N ALA A 30 -15.96 -12.76 8.87
CA ALA A 30 -14.78 -13.27 9.56
C ALA A 30 -14.27 -12.35 10.69
N VAL A 31 -14.56 -11.05 10.63
CA VAL A 31 -13.96 -10.03 11.50
C VAL A 31 -14.99 -8.99 11.96
N ASP A 32 -14.92 -8.61 13.23
CA ASP A 32 -15.77 -7.57 13.82
C ASP A 32 -15.58 -6.22 13.09
N TYR A 33 -16.67 -5.53 12.76
CA TYR A 33 -16.64 -4.33 11.90
C TYR A 33 -15.70 -3.23 12.42
N LYS A 34 -15.47 -3.18 13.73
CA LYS A 34 -14.57 -2.24 14.40
C LYS A 34 -13.12 -2.38 13.92
N PHE A 35 -12.67 -3.61 13.62
CA PHE A 35 -11.31 -3.86 13.14
C PHE A 35 -11.11 -3.43 11.69
N ILE A 36 -12.17 -3.50 10.86
CA ILE A 36 -12.13 -3.03 9.46
C ILE A 36 -11.78 -1.53 9.44
N LEU A 37 -12.43 -0.74 10.29
CA LEU A 37 -12.17 0.70 10.38
C LEU A 37 -10.73 1.00 10.81
N VAL A 38 -10.19 0.24 11.77
CA VAL A 38 -8.79 0.38 12.21
C VAL A 38 -7.82 0.02 11.08
N LEU A 39 -8.09 -1.05 10.32
CA LEU A 39 -7.27 -1.44 9.17
C LEU A 39 -7.31 -0.40 8.04
N LEU A 40 -8.50 0.13 7.73
CA LEU A 40 -8.67 1.20 6.74
C LEU A 40 -7.95 2.48 7.18
N PHE A 41 -8.02 2.83 8.46
CA PHE A 41 -7.29 3.97 9.02
C PHE A 41 -5.77 3.77 8.90
N LEU A 42 -5.26 2.60 9.27
CA LEU A 42 -3.84 2.27 9.14
C LEU A 42 -3.37 2.31 7.68
N LYS A 43 -4.19 1.80 6.75
CA LYS A 43 -3.93 1.89 5.31
C LYS A 43 -3.84 3.34 4.86
N ARG A 44 -4.81 4.17 5.25
CA ARG A 44 -4.84 5.59 4.89
C ARG A 44 -3.63 6.37 5.40
N LEU A 45 -3.19 6.13 6.64
CA LEU A 45 -1.99 6.76 7.19
C LEU A 45 -0.74 6.41 6.37
N ASN A 46 -0.60 5.13 5.99
CA ASN A 46 0.50 4.69 5.14
C ASN A 46 0.46 5.32 3.75
N ASP A 47 -0.73 5.48 3.18
CA ASP A 47 -0.89 6.11 1.85
C ASP A 47 -0.50 7.58 1.85
N VAL A 48 -0.85 8.32 2.91
CA VAL A 48 -0.44 9.71 3.08
C VAL A 48 1.08 9.79 3.22
N TRP A 49 1.66 8.95 4.06
CA TRP A 49 3.11 8.91 4.27
C TRP A 49 3.88 8.58 2.97
N GLU A 50 3.40 7.62 2.18
CA GLU A 50 4.03 7.24 0.91
C GLU A 50 3.95 8.38 -0.13
N ASN A 51 2.83 9.09 -0.18
CA ASN A 51 2.68 10.27 -1.04
C ASN A 51 3.60 11.42 -0.61
N GLU A 52 3.69 11.71 0.69
CA GLU A 52 4.63 12.69 1.24
C GLU A 52 6.08 12.33 0.91
N LYS A 53 6.46 11.05 1.07
CA LYS A 53 7.81 10.55 0.72
C LYS A 53 8.12 10.82 -0.74
N GLN A 54 7.19 10.52 -1.63
CA GLN A 54 7.36 10.73 -3.06
C GLN A 54 7.51 12.21 -3.40
N GLN A 55 6.70 13.09 -2.78
CA GLN A 55 6.81 14.53 -2.98
C GLN A 55 8.14 15.10 -2.47
N VAL A 56 8.63 14.63 -1.32
CA VAL A 56 9.91 15.05 -0.76
C VAL A 56 11.05 14.61 -1.67
N LYS A 57 11.05 13.36 -2.12
CA LYS A 57 12.02 12.83 -3.09
C LYS A 57 12.04 13.67 -4.36
N GLU A 58 10.88 13.96 -4.94
CA GLU A 58 10.79 14.81 -6.13
C GLU A 58 11.30 16.23 -5.89
N ARG A 59 10.99 16.84 -4.74
CA ARG A 59 11.50 18.17 -4.38
C ARG A 59 13.01 18.17 -4.24
N LEU A 60 13.58 17.17 -3.57
CA LEU A 60 15.03 17.04 -3.37
C LEU A 60 15.76 16.82 -4.70
N THR A 61 15.26 15.93 -5.55
CA THR A 61 15.87 15.68 -6.86
C THR A 61 15.75 16.89 -7.80
N LYS A 62 14.59 17.55 -7.87
CA LYS A 62 14.37 18.68 -8.80
C LYS A 62 15.00 20.00 -8.33
N LYS A 63 15.00 20.30 -7.02
CA LYS A 63 15.48 21.59 -6.50
C LYS A 63 16.93 21.56 -6.03
N VAL A 64 17.37 20.44 -5.47
CA VAL A 64 18.72 20.31 -4.89
C VAL A 64 19.65 19.54 -5.83
N GLY A 65 19.11 18.78 -6.80
CA GLY A 65 19.91 17.99 -7.74
C GLY A 65 20.56 16.77 -7.09
N LEU A 66 20.09 16.35 -5.91
CA LEU A 66 20.62 15.21 -5.16
C LEU A 66 20.44 13.91 -5.94
N ALA A 67 21.47 13.05 -5.88
CA ALA A 67 21.39 11.70 -6.41
C ALA A 67 20.27 10.92 -5.70
N GLU A 68 19.60 10.03 -6.43
CA GLU A 68 18.38 9.34 -5.98
C GLU A 68 18.54 8.62 -4.62
N LYS A 69 19.74 8.08 -4.35
CA LYS A 69 20.07 7.41 -3.08
C LYS A 69 20.16 8.38 -1.91
N GLU A 70 20.79 9.53 -2.09
CA GLU A 70 20.92 10.56 -1.04
C GLU A 70 19.58 11.23 -0.78
N ALA A 71 18.78 11.47 -1.82
CA ALA A 71 17.42 11.95 -1.67
C ALA A 71 16.54 10.96 -0.88
N GLU A 72 16.75 9.65 -1.03
CA GLU A 72 16.02 8.64 -0.26
C GLU A 72 16.50 8.53 1.19
N GLU A 73 17.79 8.81 1.48
CA GLU A 73 18.27 8.89 2.87
C GLU A 73 17.77 10.16 3.56
N GLU A 74 17.78 11.29 2.87
CA GLU A 74 17.31 12.56 3.41
C GLU A 74 15.79 12.56 3.59
N ALA A 75 15.06 11.95 2.65
CA ALA A 75 13.63 11.70 2.81
C ALA A 75 13.31 10.68 3.91
N ARG A 76 14.27 10.07 4.62
CA ARG A 76 13.97 9.29 5.83
C ARG A 76 13.95 10.14 7.10
N LYS A 77 14.45 11.38 7.05
CA LYS A 77 14.43 12.28 8.22
C LYS A 77 12.99 12.68 8.53
N GLU A 78 12.69 12.70 9.82
CA GLU A 78 11.33 12.84 10.36
C GLU A 78 10.71 14.22 10.07
N ASP A 79 11.55 15.22 9.76
CA ASP A 79 11.17 16.62 9.58
C ASP A 79 10.23 16.91 8.40
N TYR A 80 10.09 15.96 7.47
CA TYR A 80 9.32 16.17 6.25
C TYR A 80 7.91 15.57 6.28
N TYR A 81 7.54 14.84 7.33
CA TYR A 81 6.31 14.05 7.37
C TYR A 81 5.30 14.58 8.37
N THR A 82 4.02 14.50 8.02
CA THR A 82 2.94 14.86 8.96
C THR A 82 2.83 13.83 10.09
N PHE A 83 3.15 12.56 9.81
CA PHE A 83 3.09 11.47 10.77
C PHE A 83 4.36 10.62 10.72
N TYR A 84 4.92 10.31 11.88
CA TYR A 84 6.02 9.36 11.98
C TYR A 84 5.49 7.92 11.97
N ILE A 85 5.88 7.14 10.96
CA ILE A 85 5.58 5.70 10.85
C ILE A 85 6.90 4.92 10.87
N PRO A 86 7.16 4.07 11.90
CA PRO A 86 8.34 3.23 11.91
C PRO A 86 8.38 2.28 10.71
N LYS A 87 9.56 2.07 10.12
CA LYS A 87 9.74 1.21 8.91
C LYS A 87 9.03 -0.15 9.00
N ARG A 88 9.04 -0.79 10.17
CA ARG A 88 8.40 -2.10 10.40
C ARG A 88 6.88 -2.12 10.20
N PHE A 89 6.24 -0.95 10.26
CA PHE A 89 4.79 -0.78 10.10
C PHE A 89 4.41 -0.18 8.75
N LEU A 90 5.37 0.00 7.83
CA LEU A 90 5.08 0.38 6.47
C LEU A 90 4.26 -0.70 5.77
N TRP A 91 3.18 -0.30 5.11
CA TRP A 91 2.20 -1.21 4.53
C TRP A 91 2.81 -2.28 3.63
N GLY A 92 3.79 -1.91 2.79
CA GLY A 92 4.48 -2.87 1.92
C GLY A 92 5.24 -3.96 2.68
N LEU A 93 5.93 -3.60 3.77
CA LEU A 93 6.66 -4.55 4.61
C LEU A 93 5.72 -5.39 5.47
N PHE A 94 4.66 -4.76 5.98
CA PHE A 94 3.62 -5.42 6.76
C PHE A 94 2.89 -6.48 5.94
N MET A 95 2.43 -6.15 4.74
CA MET A 95 1.70 -7.09 3.87
C MET A 95 2.61 -8.19 3.33
N ASN A 96 3.87 -7.88 2.99
CA ASN A 96 4.82 -8.92 2.55
C ASN A 96 5.03 -9.98 3.65
N ARG A 97 5.17 -9.55 4.90
CA ARG A 97 5.22 -10.49 6.04
C ARG A 97 3.91 -11.27 6.21
N ALA A 98 2.77 -10.60 6.17
CA ALA A 98 1.47 -11.27 6.27
C ALA A 98 1.29 -12.34 5.18
N CYS A 99 1.63 -12.03 3.92
CA CYS A 99 1.58 -12.98 2.81
C CYS A 99 2.59 -14.12 2.98
N SER A 100 3.79 -13.85 3.52
CA SER A 100 4.78 -14.90 3.80
C SER A 100 4.31 -15.88 4.87
N LEU A 101 3.49 -15.44 5.84
CA LEU A 101 2.90 -16.31 6.86
C LEU A 101 1.75 -17.18 6.30
N ILE A 102 1.02 -16.67 5.31
CA ILE A 102 -0.09 -17.40 4.66
C ILE A 102 0.43 -18.44 3.66
N ASN A 103 1.53 -18.16 2.95
CA ASN A 103 2.17 -19.10 2.01
C ASN A 103 3.02 -20.20 2.69
N VAL A 104 3.03 -20.25 4.03
CA VAL A 104 3.70 -21.30 4.82
C VAL A 104 2.69 -22.32 5.38
N GLN A 105 1.41 -22.22 5.02
CA GLN A 105 0.38 -23.24 5.27
C GLN A 105 -0.05 -23.93 3.98
#